data_AF-A0A7W3G1G2-F1
#
_entry.id   AF-A0A7W3G1G2-F1
#
_cell.length_a   1.000
_cell.length_b   1.000
_cell.length_c   1.000
_cell.angle_alpha   90.00
_cell.angle_beta   90.00
_cell.angle_gamma   90.00
#
_symmetry.space_group_name_H-M   'P 1'
#
loop_
_entity.id
_entity.type
_entity.pdbx_description
1 polymer ?
#
loop_
_entity_poly.entity_id
_entity_poly.type
_entity_poly.pdbx_seq_one_letter_code
_entity_poly.pdbx_strand_id
1 'polypeptide(L)'
;MSDNDFDRAMAKADHEILRAMGREFHVQAGGRFVHIWGVLDETESDVLLKKGGGMIHDVAPRLFVCTRDIEGVSRKSRVECDGVVYWVVSIGPDDNGFCYLTLARGEPGTSLPVIDGWSKK
;
A
#
# COMPACT_ATOMS: atom_id res chain seq x y z
N MET A 1 0.11 -24.53 11.16
CA MET A 1 0.42 -23.30 11.90
C MET A 1 0.14 -23.61 13.36
N SER A 2 1.12 -23.43 14.24
CA SER A 2 0.99 -23.75 15.66
C SER A 2 0.02 -22.76 16.30
N ASP A 3 -1.11 -23.25 16.82
CA ASP A 3 -2.04 -22.46 17.62
C ASP A 3 -1.47 -22.31 19.05
N ASN A 4 -0.39 -21.51 19.17
CA ASN A 4 0.24 -21.21 20.44
C ASN A 4 -0.34 -19.93 21.04
N ASP A 5 -0.34 -19.84 22.37
CA ASP A 5 -0.85 -18.71 23.13
C ASP A 5 -0.18 -17.38 22.73
N PHE A 6 1.09 -17.43 22.33
CA PHE A 6 1.82 -16.26 21.84
C PHE A 6 1.25 -15.74 20.52
N ASP A 7 1.02 -16.62 19.55
CA ASP A 7 0.45 -16.25 18.26
C ASP A 7 -0.96 -15.70 18.44
N ARG A 8 -1.77 -16.31 19.32
CA ARG A 8 -3.10 -15.79 19.64
C ARG A 8 -3.07 -14.41 20.31
N ALA A 9 -2.09 -14.15 21.16
CA ALA A 9 -1.91 -12.84 21.79
C ALA A 9 -1.49 -11.76 20.78
N MET A 10 -0.59 -12.10 19.84
CA MET A 10 -0.17 -11.19 18.77
C MET A 10 -1.34 -10.82 17.85
N ALA A 11 -2.08 -11.82 17.35
CA ALA A 11 -3.25 -11.56 16.50
C ALA A 11 -4.31 -10.70 17.20
N LYS A 12 -4.47 -10.85 18.52
CA LYS A 12 -5.37 -9.99 19.32
C LYS A 12 -4.86 -8.55 19.38
N ALA A 13 -3.55 -8.34 19.56
CA ALA A 13 -2.97 -7.00 19.59
C ALA A 13 -3.15 -6.30 18.22
N ASP A 14 -2.89 -7.01 17.12
CA ASP A 14 -3.05 -6.51 15.76
C ASP A 14 -4.50 -6.11 15.47
N HIS A 15 -5.47 -6.91 15.94
CA HIS A 15 -6.88 -6.58 15.83
C HIS A 15 -7.24 -5.29 16.58
N GLU A 16 -6.72 -5.09 17.79
CA GLU A 16 -6.95 -3.86 18.56
C GLU A 16 -6.29 -2.64 17.89
N ILE A 17 -5.14 -2.81 17.23
CA ILE A 17 -4.50 -1.74 16.44
C ILE A 17 -5.41 -1.31 15.29
N LEU A 18 -5.92 -2.25 14.50
CA LEU A 18 -6.87 -1.94 13.42
C LEU A 18 -8.14 -1.29 13.95
N ARG A 19 -8.64 -1.74 15.11
CA ARG A 19 -9.82 -1.16 15.73
C ARG A 19 -9.59 0.28 16.21
N ALA A 20 -8.43 0.57 16.75
CA ALA A 20 -8.12 1.87 17.36
C ALA A 20 -7.66 2.92 16.33
N MET A 21 -6.87 2.50 15.33
CA MET A 21 -6.20 3.39 14.37
C MET A 21 -6.65 3.18 12.93
N GLY A 22 -7.41 2.12 12.66
CA GLY A 22 -7.84 1.80 11.33
C GLY A 22 -8.77 2.86 10.76
N ARG A 23 -8.76 2.96 9.44
CA ARG A 23 -9.74 3.70 8.66
C ARG A 23 -10.15 2.89 7.44
N GLU A 24 -11.18 3.35 6.77
CA GLU A 24 -11.75 2.66 5.62
C GLU A 24 -10.94 2.93 4.34
N PHE A 25 -10.75 1.87 3.54
CA PHE A 25 -10.12 1.91 2.23
C PHE A 25 -11.01 1.22 1.20
N HIS A 26 -11.06 1.74 -0.02
CA HIS A 26 -11.62 1.02 -1.17
C HIS A 26 -10.51 0.39 -1.97
N VAL A 27 -10.53 -0.94 -2.08
CA VAL A 27 -9.45 -1.70 -2.73
C VAL A 27 -10.00 -2.52 -3.88
N GLN A 28 -9.28 -2.49 -5.00
CA GLN A 28 -9.56 -3.35 -6.14
C GLN A 28 -9.06 -4.77 -5.88
N ALA A 29 -9.99 -5.71 -5.73
CA ALA A 29 -9.74 -7.12 -5.48
C ALA A 29 -10.59 -7.98 -6.44
N GLY A 30 -9.95 -8.88 -7.20
CA GLY A 30 -10.67 -9.80 -8.10
C GLY A 30 -11.56 -9.11 -9.14
N GLY A 31 -11.21 -7.91 -9.59
CA GLY A 31 -11.97 -7.13 -10.58
C GLY A 31 -13.13 -6.29 -10.02
N ARG A 32 -13.33 -6.25 -8.69
CA ARG A 32 -14.32 -5.38 -8.01
C ARG A 32 -13.64 -4.50 -6.97
N PHE A 33 -14.32 -3.45 -6.54
CA PHE A 33 -13.93 -2.70 -5.34
C PHE A 33 -14.56 -3.33 -4.10
N VAL A 34 -13.76 -3.48 -3.04
CA VAL A 34 -14.17 -3.94 -1.72
C VAL A 34 -13.76 -2.92 -0.67
N HIS A 35 -14.56 -2.81 0.38
CA HIS A 35 -14.27 -1.97 1.54
C HIS A 35 -13.47 -2.77 2.55
N ILE A 36 -12.33 -2.24 2.99
CA ILE A 36 -11.49 -2.87 4.02
C ILE A 36 -11.11 -1.86 5.09
N TRP A 37 -10.78 -2.36 6.28
CA TRP A 37 -10.16 -1.56 7.34
C TRP A 37 -8.64 -1.76 7.32
N GLY A 38 -7.91 -0.66 7.41
CA GLY A 38 -6.45 -0.68 7.43
C GLY A 38 -5.84 0.49 8.19
N VAL A 39 -4.61 0.33 8.65
CA VAL A 39 -3.79 1.43 9.20
C VAL A 39 -2.78 1.83 8.16
N LEU A 40 -2.84 3.08 7.71
CA LEU A 40 -1.85 3.63 6.81
C LEU A 40 -0.68 4.20 7.60
N ASP A 41 0.48 3.61 7.39
CA ASP A 41 1.77 4.09 7.86
C ASP A 41 2.41 4.95 6.77
N GLU A 42 2.30 6.26 6.96
CA GLU A 42 2.94 7.29 6.15
C GLU A 42 3.80 8.17 7.04
N THR A 43 5.12 8.22 6.78
CA THR A 43 5.95 9.29 7.34
C THR A 43 5.79 10.54 6.49
N GLU A 44 5.32 11.64 7.10
CA GLU A 44 5.44 12.99 6.56
C GLU A 44 6.91 13.21 6.13
N SER A 45 7.16 13.30 4.81
CA SER A 45 8.50 13.55 4.29
C SER A 45 8.65 15.04 4.00
N ASP A 46 9.17 15.78 4.98
CA ASP A 46 9.49 17.21 4.88
C ASP A 46 10.81 17.47 4.12
N VAL A 47 10.96 16.95 2.89
CA VAL A 47 12.14 17.26 2.06
C VAL A 47 11.73 17.84 0.72
N LEU A 48 11.56 19.17 0.72
CA LEU A 48 11.54 20.00 -0.48
C LEU A 48 12.95 20.03 -1.12
N LEU A 49 13.19 19.18 -2.13
CA LEU A 49 14.34 19.35 -3.00
C LEU A 49 14.15 20.60 -3.87
N LYS A 50 14.91 21.65 -3.56
CA LYS A 50 14.98 22.86 -4.38
C LYS A 50 15.47 22.52 -5.80
N LYS A 51 14.66 22.92 -6.79
CA LYS A 51 14.90 23.03 -8.24
C LYS A 51 14.73 21.75 -9.08
N GLY A 52 13.57 21.65 -9.73
CA GLY A 52 13.42 21.12 -11.09
C GLY A 52 13.56 19.61 -11.32
N GLY A 53 13.87 18.82 -10.30
CA GLY A 53 13.79 17.36 -10.35
C GLY A 53 12.39 16.89 -9.98
N GLY A 54 11.83 15.94 -10.73
CA GLY A 54 10.60 15.26 -10.34
C GLY A 54 10.71 14.70 -8.92
N MET A 55 9.63 14.78 -8.16
CA MET A 55 9.57 14.31 -6.78
C MET A 55 9.80 12.79 -6.73
N ILE A 56 10.96 12.36 -6.25
CA ILE A 56 11.20 10.96 -5.86
C ILE A 56 10.80 10.84 -4.40
N HIS A 57 9.65 10.24 -4.16
CA HIS A 57 9.19 9.90 -2.82
C HIS A 57 9.90 8.58 -2.43
N ASP A 58 10.98 8.68 -1.65
CA ASP A 58 11.77 7.51 -1.23
C ASP A 58 11.14 6.76 -0.04
N VAL A 59 10.02 7.25 0.52
CA VAL A 59 9.22 6.49 1.49
C VAL A 59 7.95 5.99 0.82
N ALA A 60 7.88 4.68 0.59
CA ALA A 60 6.68 4.02 0.08
C ALA A 60 5.66 3.87 1.22
N PRO A 61 4.44 4.44 1.09
CA PRO A 61 3.39 4.25 2.08
C PRO A 61 3.11 2.76 2.31
N ARG A 62 2.90 2.37 3.57
CA ARG A 62 2.58 0.98 3.93
C ARG A 62 1.21 0.90 4.54
N LEU A 63 0.40 -0.04 4.08
CA LEU A 63 -0.95 -0.26 4.58
C LEU A 63 -1.01 -1.59 5.31
N PHE A 64 -1.23 -1.54 6.63
CA PHE A 64 -1.45 -2.70 7.48
C PHE A 64 -2.91 -3.13 7.41
N VAL A 65 -3.19 -4.40 7.11
CA VAL A 65 -4.53 -4.93 6.84
C VAL A 65 -4.69 -6.36 7.34
N CYS A 66 -5.94 -6.81 7.47
CA CYS A 66 -6.23 -8.24 7.62
C CYS A 66 -6.02 -8.97 6.28
N THR A 67 -5.28 -10.08 6.30
CA THR A 67 -4.97 -10.90 5.12
C THR A 67 -6.24 -11.40 4.43
N ARG A 68 -7.30 -11.68 5.20
CA ARG A 68 -8.57 -12.18 4.67
C ARG A 68 -9.32 -11.13 3.84
N ASP A 69 -9.20 -9.86 4.20
CA ASP A 69 -9.96 -8.77 3.55
C ASP A 69 -9.39 -8.42 2.17
N ILE A 70 -8.15 -8.80 1.91
CA ILE A 70 -7.44 -8.53 0.65
C ILE A 70 -7.38 -9.74 -0.29
N GLU A 71 -8.27 -10.72 -0.11
CA GLU A 71 -8.36 -11.86 -1.02
C GLU A 71 -8.67 -11.38 -2.46
N GLY A 72 -7.79 -11.72 -3.40
CA GLY A 72 -7.89 -11.27 -4.79
C GLY A 72 -7.24 -9.91 -5.08
N VAL A 73 -6.60 -9.27 -4.11
CA VAL A 73 -5.71 -8.11 -4.33
C VAL A 73 -4.42 -8.59 -5.00
N SER A 74 -3.90 -7.80 -5.93
CA SER A 74 -2.68 -8.11 -6.67
C SER A 74 -1.82 -6.87 -6.87
N ARG A 75 -0.60 -7.04 -7.38
CA ARG A 75 0.23 -5.90 -7.80
C ARG A 75 -0.53 -5.07 -8.83
N LYS A 76 -0.47 -3.74 -8.71
CA LYS A 76 -1.26 -2.77 -9.49
C LYS A 76 -2.77 -2.81 -9.19
N SER A 77 -3.22 -3.45 -8.12
CA SER A 77 -4.55 -3.16 -7.58
C SER A 77 -4.60 -1.71 -7.11
N ARG A 78 -5.69 -1.03 -7.46
CA ARG A 78 -5.98 0.33 -7.01
C ARG A 78 -6.46 0.32 -5.56
N VAL A 79 -6.00 1.29 -4.76
CA VAL A 79 -6.37 1.50 -3.36
C VAL A 79 -6.74 2.97 -3.22
N GLU A 80 -7.89 3.27 -2.62
CA GLU A 80 -8.34 4.64 -2.36
C GLU A 80 -8.64 4.85 -0.88
N CYS A 81 -8.29 6.03 -0.38
CA CYS A 81 -8.66 6.48 0.96
C CYS A 81 -8.66 8.00 1.01
N ASP A 82 -9.69 8.60 1.60
CA ASP A 82 -9.81 10.05 1.79
C ASP A 82 -9.57 10.87 0.49
N GLY A 83 -9.96 10.34 -0.66
CA GLY A 83 -9.76 10.96 -1.97
C GLY A 83 -8.35 10.84 -2.55
N VAL A 84 -7.43 10.19 -1.85
CA VAL A 84 -6.07 9.88 -2.32
C VAL A 84 -6.05 8.51 -2.98
N VAL A 85 -5.39 8.42 -4.14
CA VAL A 85 -5.24 7.18 -4.92
C VAL A 85 -3.83 6.61 -4.78
N TYR A 86 -3.80 5.32 -4.51
CA TYR A 86 -2.61 4.50 -4.35
C TYR A 86 -2.68 3.24 -5.21
N TRP A 87 -1.52 2.60 -5.41
CA TRP A 87 -1.41 1.33 -6.12
C TRP A 87 -0.52 0.36 -5.37
N VAL A 88 -0.94 -0.91 -5.34
CA VAL A 88 -0.19 -1.97 -4.68
C VAL A 88 1.10 -2.27 -5.46
N VAL A 89 2.24 -2.05 -4.81
CA VAL A 89 3.58 -2.36 -5.34
C VAL A 89 3.96 -3.81 -5.02
N SER A 90 3.76 -4.19 -3.76
CA SER A 90 4.03 -5.55 -3.24
C SER A 90 3.09 -5.87 -2.08
N ILE A 91 2.86 -7.17 -1.89
CA ILE A 91 2.07 -7.73 -0.79
C ILE A 91 3.07 -8.48 0.09
N GLY A 92 3.13 -8.12 1.38
CA GLY A 92 3.95 -8.82 2.37
C GLY A 92 3.41 -10.23 2.67
N PRO A 93 4.21 -11.08 3.32
CA PRO A 93 3.73 -12.38 3.77
C PRO A 93 2.59 -12.21 4.78
N ASP A 94 1.72 -13.22 4.85
CA ASP A 94 0.74 -13.34 5.93
C ASP A 94 1.48 -13.61 7.25
N ASP A 95 1.36 -12.67 8.18
CA ASP A 95 1.85 -12.74 9.53
C ASP A 95 0.63 -12.84 10.44
N ASN A 96 0.25 -14.09 10.72
CA ASN A 96 -0.75 -14.42 11.72
C ASN A 96 -2.15 -13.81 11.47
N GLY A 97 -2.55 -13.71 10.19
CA GLY A 97 -3.85 -13.18 9.76
C GLY A 97 -3.80 -11.71 9.34
N PHE A 98 -2.63 -11.09 9.39
CA PHE A 98 -2.40 -9.70 8.98
C PHE A 98 -1.20 -9.60 8.03
N CYS A 99 -1.16 -8.55 7.22
CA CYS A 99 -0.02 -8.30 6.37
C CYS A 99 0.14 -6.81 6.05
N TYR A 100 1.26 -6.48 5.40
CA TYR A 100 1.51 -5.15 4.89
C TYR A 100 1.43 -5.11 3.37
N LEU A 101 0.68 -4.15 2.84
CA LEU A 101 0.77 -3.74 1.44
C LEU A 101 1.75 -2.58 1.31
N THR A 102 2.72 -2.70 0.42
CA THR A 102 3.54 -1.55 0.00
C THR A 102 2.82 -0.84 -1.12
N LEU A 103 2.61 0.47 -0.97
CA LEU A 103 1.84 1.29 -1.90
C LEU A 103 2.74 2.29 -2.63
N ALA A 104 2.27 2.76 -3.78
CA ALA A 104 2.78 3.93 -4.48
C ALA A 104 1.64 4.94 -4.67
N ARG A 105 1.92 6.23 -4.43
CA ARG A 105 0.98 7.33 -4.71
C ARG A 105 0.93 7.64 -6.21
N GLY A 106 -0.22 8.11 -6.69
CA GLY A 106 -0.39 8.58 -8.09
C GLY A 106 -0.94 7.50 -9.01
N GLU A 107 -0.65 7.55 -10.30
CA GLU A 107 -1.05 6.53 -11.30
C GLU A 107 0.18 5.75 -11.82
N PRO A 108 0.06 4.43 -12.07
CA PRO A 108 1.15 3.62 -12.57
C PRO A 108 1.44 3.98 -14.02
N GLY A 109 2.44 4.85 -14.20
CA GLY A 109 3.14 5.08 -15.46
C GLY A 109 2.42 6.04 -16.41
N THR A 110 2.95 7.25 -16.54
CA THR A 110 3.15 7.78 -17.88
C THR A 110 4.25 6.95 -18.50
N SER A 111 3.99 6.23 -19.61
CA SER A 111 5.07 5.62 -20.37
C SER A 111 6.08 6.71 -20.73
N LEU A 112 7.35 6.56 -20.36
CA LEU A 112 8.37 7.44 -20.91
C LEU A 112 8.29 7.32 -22.45
N PRO A 113 8.21 8.45 -23.19
CA PRO A 113 8.25 8.39 -24.64
C PRO A 113 9.52 7.65 -25.06
N VAL A 114 9.36 6.71 -25.99
CA VAL A 114 10.50 6.02 -26.60
C VAL A 114 11.43 7.09 -27.17
N ILE A 115 12.65 7.17 -26.66
CA ILE A 115 13.67 8.08 -27.19
C ILE A 115 14.18 7.48 -28.51
N ASP A 116 13.44 7.71 -29.60
CA ASP A 116 13.84 7.40 -30.98
C ASP A 116 14.61 8.58 -31.59
N GLY A 117 15.76 8.91 -31.02
CA GLY A 117 16.57 9.97 -31.59
C GLY A 117 17.63 10.45 -30.65
N TRP A 118 18.81 9.83 -30.73
CA TRP A 118 20.01 10.55 -30.32
C TRP A 118 20.25 11.62 -31.38
N SER A 119 20.08 12.90 -31.01
CA SER A 119 20.48 14.02 -31.85
C SER A 119 21.92 13.81 -32.28
N LYS A 120 22.13 13.49 -33.56
CA LYS A 120 23.45 13.52 -34.18
C LYS A 120 23.91 14.97 -34.19
N LYS A 121 25.08 15.23 -33.61
CA LYS A 121 25.84 16.47 -33.82
C LYS A 121 26.36 16.53 -35.26
#